data_AF-A0A0P9AG04-F1
#
_entry.id   AF-A0A0P9AG04-F1
#
_cell.length_a   1.000
_cell.length_b   1.000
_cell.length_c   1.000
_cell.angle_alpha   90.00
_cell.angle_beta   90.00
_cell.angle_gamma   90.00
#
_symmetry.space_group_name_H-M   'P 1'
#
loop_
_entity.id
_entity.type
_entity.pdbx_description
1 polymer ?
#
loop_
_entity_poly.entity_id
_entity_poly.type
_entity_poly.pdbx_seq_one_letter_code
_entity_poly.pdbx_strand_id
1 'polypeptide(L)'
;MNSEDKKMFCGFFKEGIYEYKVFSNDLIFDEDGFIGRNISASYSPDHGTENYEPYTLDLKKLFKKYSNSSYLHMPNLTRTYIGEV
;
A
#
# COMPACT_ATOMS: atom_id res chain seq x y z
N MET A 1 17.08 -4.99 -9.35
CA MET A 1 15.99 -5.93 -9.03
C MET A 1 16.60 -7.33 -9.06
N ASN A 2 16.64 -8.03 -7.93
CA ASN A 2 17.31 -9.33 -7.83
C ASN A 2 16.50 -10.41 -8.57
N SER A 3 17.18 -11.44 -9.05
CA SER A 3 16.61 -12.55 -9.81
C SER A 3 15.60 -13.39 -9.03
N GLU A 4 15.54 -13.26 -7.70
CA GLU A 4 14.67 -14.02 -6.79
C GLU A 4 13.18 -13.64 -6.93
N ASP A 5 12.86 -12.34 -7.05
CA ASP A 5 11.47 -11.86 -7.16
C ASP A 5 10.75 -12.38 -8.40
N LYS A 6 11.51 -12.70 -9.46
CA LYS A 6 10.96 -13.17 -10.74
C LYS A 6 10.43 -14.60 -10.70
N LYS A 7 10.76 -15.41 -9.69
CA LYS A 7 10.38 -16.84 -9.65
C LYS A 7 9.42 -17.21 -8.52
N MET A 8 9.01 -16.25 -7.69
CA MET A 8 8.18 -16.49 -6.51
C MET A 8 6.86 -17.21 -6.86
N PHE A 9 6.29 -16.97 -8.04
CA PHE A 9 4.99 -17.52 -8.45
C PHE A 9 5.08 -18.67 -9.47
N CYS A 10 6.28 -19.19 -9.78
CA CYS A 10 6.41 -20.30 -10.74
C CYS A 10 5.62 -21.55 -10.34
N GLY A 11 5.41 -21.81 -9.05
CA GLY A 11 4.61 -22.96 -8.60
C GLY A 11 3.09 -22.76 -8.70
N PHE A 12 2.62 -21.51 -8.92
CA PHE A 12 1.20 -21.19 -8.97
C PHE A 12 0.63 -21.28 -10.40
N PHE A 13 1.43 -20.94 -11.40
CA PHE A 13 1.02 -20.97 -12.79
C PHE A 13 1.40 -22.30 -13.44
N LYS A 14 0.55 -22.78 -14.36
CA LYS A 14 0.79 -23.98 -15.15
C LYS A 14 2.13 -23.92 -15.85
N GLU A 15 2.93 -24.96 -15.66
CA GLU A 15 4.32 -25.06 -16.17
C GLU A 15 5.26 -23.93 -15.70
N GLY A 16 4.83 -23.12 -14.72
CA GLY A 16 5.53 -21.93 -14.25
C GLY A 16 5.60 -20.79 -15.26
N ILE A 17 4.69 -20.77 -16.24
CA ILE A 17 4.67 -19.79 -17.33
C ILE A 17 3.69 -18.67 -17.00
N TYR A 18 4.19 -17.44 -16.95
CA TYR A 18 3.39 -16.23 -16.82
C TYR A 18 4.11 -15.02 -17.41
N GLU A 19 3.33 -14.03 -17.82
CA GLU A 19 3.80 -12.69 -18.13
C GLU A 19 3.96 -11.89 -16.83
N TYR A 20 5.06 -11.14 -16.71
CA TYR A 20 5.33 -10.25 -15.59
C TYR A 20 5.51 -8.81 -16.08
N LYS A 21 4.71 -7.88 -15.52
CA LYS A 21 4.86 -6.45 -15.77
C LYS A 21 4.86 -5.66 -14.47
N VAL A 22 5.63 -4.56 -14.46
CA VAL A 22 5.74 -3.62 -13.35
C VAL A 22 5.41 -2.22 -13.83
N PHE A 23 4.58 -1.52 -13.08
CA PHE A 23 4.19 -0.14 -13.36
C PHE A 23 4.34 0.70 -12.11
N SER A 24 4.77 1.95 -12.27
CA SER A 24 4.61 2.94 -11.19
C SER A 24 3.13 3.21 -10.98
N ASN A 25 2.73 3.31 -9.72
CA ASN A 25 1.37 3.64 -9.29
C ASN A 25 1.43 4.37 -7.96
N ASP A 26 2.04 5.56 -7.99
CA ASP A 26 2.21 6.40 -6.81
C ASP A 26 0.86 6.73 -6.17
N LEU A 27 0.80 6.58 -4.85
CA LEU A 27 -0.38 6.92 -4.07
C LEU A 27 -0.22 8.35 -3.56
N ILE A 28 -1.18 9.20 -3.91
CA ILE A 28 -1.20 10.61 -3.53
C ILE A 28 -2.41 10.83 -2.62
N PHE A 29 -2.15 11.35 -1.43
CA PHE A 29 -3.18 11.57 -0.43
C PHE A 29 -3.19 13.02 0.06
N ASP A 30 -4.38 13.58 0.25
CA ASP A 30 -4.58 14.66 1.21
C ASP A 30 -4.69 14.08 2.64
N GLU A 31 -4.89 14.94 3.65
CA GLU A 31 -4.91 14.50 5.04
C GLU A 31 -6.03 13.49 5.30
N ASP A 32 -7.25 13.79 4.85
CA ASP A 32 -8.42 12.94 5.05
C ASP A 32 -8.29 11.60 4.31
N GLY A 33 -7.77 11.62 3.06
CA GLY A 33 -7.50 10.42 2.28
C GLY A 33 -6.44 9.53 2.94
N PHE A 34 -5.37 10.13 3.49
CA PHE A 34 -4.34 9.38 4.20
C PHE A 34 -4.90 8.73 5.47
N ILE A 35 -5.65 9.48 6.27
CA ILE A 35 -6.27 8.98 7.51
C ILE A 35 -7.28 7.87 7.18
N GLY A 36 -8.20 8.11 6.25
CA GLY A 36 -9.21 7.13 5.84
C GLY A 36 -8.62 5.83 5.29
N ARG A 37 -7.52 5.92 4.52
CA ARG A 37 -6.81 4.73 4.03
C ARG A 37 -6.19 3.90 5.15
N ASN A 38 -5.74 4.53 6.22
CA ASN A 38 -5.15 3.84 7.37
C ASN A 38 -6.25 3.26 8.29
N ILE A 39 -7.38 3.95 8.45
CA ILE A 39 -8.52 3.46 9.26
C ILE A 39 -9.23 2.27 8.60
N SER A 40 -9.22 2.17 7.28
CA SER A 40 -9.79 1.01 6.56
C SER A 40 -8.93 -0.26 6.61
N ALA A 41 -7.74 -0.22 7.23
CA ALA A 41 -6.88 -1.39 7.35
C ALA A 41 -7.45 -2.39 8.38
N SER A 42 -7.29 -3.70 8.13
CA SER A 42 -7.84 -4.79 8.95
C SER A 42 -7.38 -4.84 10.42
N TYR A 43 -6.40 -4.02 10.80
CA TYR A 43 -5.88 -3.90 12.17
C TYR A 43 -5.95 -2.47 12.71
N SER A 44 -6.76 -1.60 12.08
CA SER A 44 -7.01 -0.28 12.65
C SER A 44 -7.86 -0.41 13.91
N PRO A 45 -7.61 0.41 14.95
CA PRO A 45 -8.51 0.47 16.10
C PRO A 45 -9.94 0.79 15.65
N ASP A 46 -10.94 0.11 16.22
CA ASP A 46 -12.33 0.42 15.95
C ASP A 46 -12.73 1.77 16.54
N HIS A 47 -13.65 2.47 15.87
CA HIS A 47 -14.19 3.72 16.37
C HIS A 47 -14.83 3.54 17.76
N GLY A 48 -14.48 4.42 18.70
CA GLY A 48 -14.95 4.37 20.09
C GLY A 48 -14.11 3.48 21.03
N THR A 49 -13.07 2.81 20.52
CA THR A 49 -12.07 2.15 21.38
C THR A 49 -11.07 3.16 21.91
N GLU A 50 -10.44 2.86 23.05
CA GLU A 50 -9.48 3.76 23.73
C GLU A 50 -8.33 4.22 22.82
N ASN A 51 -7.95 3.39 21.84
CA ASN A 51 -6.79 3.61 21.00
C ASN A 51 -7.12 4.33 19.68
N TYR A 52 -8.40 4.56 19.36
CA TYR A 52 -8.80 5.21 18.11
C TYR A 52 -8.32 6.67 18.02
N GLU A 53 -8.62 7.49 19.02
CA GLU A 53 -8.22 8.89 19.04
C GLU A 53 -6.69 9.08 19.06
N PRO A 54 -5.92 8.37 19.92
CA PRO A 54 -4.46 8.40 19.85
C PRO A 54 -3.91 8.02 18.47
N TYR A 55 -4.45 6.96 17.87
CA TYR A 55 -4.03 6.49 16.56
C TYR A 55 -4.26 7.54 15.46
N THR A 56 -5.47 8.11 15.38
CA THR A 56 -5.77 9.13 14.36
C THR A 56 -4.97 10.42 14.56
N LEU A 57 -4.71 10.82 15.81
CA LEU A 57 -3.86 11.98 16.12
C LEU A 57 -2.41 11.75 15.66
N ASP A 58 -1.86 10.55 15.84
CA ASP A 58 -0.51 10.24 15.38
C ASP A 58 -0.43 10.13 13.85
N LEU A 59 -1.48 9.64 13.18
CA LEU A 59 -1.59 9.70 11.72
C LEU A 59 -1.58 11.15 11.21
N LYS A 60 -2.30 12.07 11.86
CA LYS A 60 -2.27 13.51 11.51
C LYS A 60 -0.88 14.11 11.68
N LYS A 61 -0.17 13.77 12.75
CA LYS A 61 1.22 14.21 12.96
C LYS A 61 2.16 13.68 11.87
N LEU A 62 2.00 12.40 11.49
CA LEU A 62 2.77 11.80 10.40
C LEU A 62 2.49 12.49 9.07
N PHE A 63 1.22 12.72 8.74
CA PHE A 63 0.84 13.43 7.53
C PHE A 63 1.49 14.82 7.48
N LYS A 64 1.30 15.63 8.53
CA LYS A 64 1.87 16.99 8.60
C LYS A 64 3.40 16.99 8.47
N LYS A 65 4.08 15.99 9.02
CA LYS A 65 5.54 15.87 8.97
C LYS A 65 6.07 15.58 7.57
N TYR A 66 5.36 14.77 6.79
CA TYR A 66 5.86 14.23 5.52
C TYR A 66 5.14 14.78 4.28
N SER A 67 4.00 15.43 4.44
CA SER A 67 3.30 16.10 3.34
C SER A 67 4.12 17.27 2.80
N ASN A 68 4.04 17.49 1.49
CA ASN A 68 4.56 18.67 0.82
C ASN A 68 3.40 19.30 0.03
N SER A 69 3.21 20.61 0.17
CA SER A 69 2.15 21.33 -0.54
C SER A 69 0.75 20.73 -0.31
N SER A 70 0.49 20.28 0.94
CA SER A 70 -0.75 19.63 1.38
C SER A 70 -1.01 18.22 0.86
N TYR A 71 -0.04 17.60 0.17
CA TYR A 71 -0.15 16.23 -0.32
C TYR A 71 0.98 15.35 0.21
N LEU A 72 0.63 14.12 0.59
CA LEU A 72 1.58 13.05 0.86
C LEU A 72 1.73 12.19 -0.39
N HIS A 73 2.97 12.11 -0.90
CA HIS A 73 3.32 11.25 -2.03
C HIS A 73 3.99 9.98 -1.51
N MET A 74 3.34 8.83 -1.74
CA MET A 74 3.87 7.51 -1.40
C MET A 74 4.21 6.74 -2.68
N PRO A 75 5.49 6.58 -3.01
CA PRO A 75 5.90 5.78 -4.16
C PRO A 75 5.40 4.36 -4.03
N ASN A 76 4.74 3.85 -5.07
CA ASN A 76 4.18 2.51 -5.03
C ASN A 76 4.27 1.83 -6.41
N LEU A 77 4.49 0.52 -6.39
CA LEU A 77 4.66 -0.27 -7.61
C LEU A 77 3.54 -1.29 -7.73
N THR A 78 2.85 -1.27 -8.86
CA THR A 78 1.94 -2.34 -9.23
C THR A 78 2.71 -3.41 -9.99
N ARG A 79 2.68 -4.64 -9.47
CA ARG A 79 3.27 -5.82 -10.09
C ARG A 79 2.15 -6.74 -10.56
N THR A 80 2.22 -7.18 -11.80
CA THR A 80 1.21 -8.06 -12.40
C THR A 80 1.87 -9.36 -12.84
N TYR A 81 1.17 -10.46 -12.63
CA TYR A 81 1.56 -11.81 -13.01
C TYR A 81 0.36 -12.43 -13.73
N ILE A 82 0.48 -12.74 -15.01
CA ILE A 82 -0.65 -13.15 -15.86
C ILE A 82 -0.28 -14.46 -16.55
N GLY A 83 -1.02 -15.52 -16.29
CA GLY A 83 -0.77 -16.85 -16.86
C GLY A 83 -1.93 -17.79 -16.58
N GLU A 84 -1.86 -18.99 -17.16
CA GLU A 84 -2.79 -20.08 -16.84
C GLU A 84 -2.45 -20.69 -15.48
N VAL A 85 -3.47 -21.09 -14.71
CA VAL A 85 -3.33 -21.77 -13.41
C VAL A 85 -3.70 -23.24 -13.51
#